data_AF-A0A8E0RXK4-F1
#
_entry.id   AF-A0A8E0RXK4-F1
#
_cell.length_a   1.000
_cell.length_b   1.000
_cell.length_c   1.000
_cell.angle_alpha   90.00
_cell.angle_beta   90.00
_cell.angle_gamma   90.00
#
_symmetry.space_group_name_H-M   'P 1'
#
loop_
_entity.id
_entity.type
_entity.pdbx_description
1 polymer ?
#
loop_
_entity_poly.entity_id
_entity_poly.type
_entity_poly.pdbx_seq_one_letter_code
_entity_poly.pdbx_strand_id
1 'polypeptide(L)'
;RTNYICRYLISDETKNKVLIKHSKDDVLNKYTGKYESFYFPPAYDINSTTLKTRLTIDSWPAHAVSRSRATNQIYVSPEGHLIQQSAEKSKLPPVKKPRFLEILEARVNKEKAKFRVVEGKPDPLRLQIYREIFTIFIQTCVYYGPLLARIKAEYESYLVHVQDQLKKLQPIRELLWTVSQECENRVSDMRRRENKDIKKLKQEKKALMAQISNLYEQGKSLSIEVIYFNLKIHSSFHLVDHLTSELEKKADDWRTESDGRKLLVSEVNELTSRLKEMETLARAEVIDDSEDPIKLRLALDQAHKTINQLQTQVVEFAARYEAQVPRIKYEEVRKNLASQVEENLRLKEELESTQSRYDLLQEHCVTLNTYRDLYYIQVTYASRVMSTKGEASQKVDVLSAILSKWRRVVADKPWAEVQRMVADEILRLESGQLSSTVRTSRAPRHRQTVAPDPTATNTRDSIHRNDPA
;
A
#
# COMPACT_ATOMS: atom_id res chain seq x y z
N ARG A 1 -86.05 4.53 10.14
CA ARG A 1 -84.86 5.40 10.31
C ARG A 1 -84.30 5.14 11.71
N THR A 2 -83.44 4.14 11.82
CA THR A 2 -82.87 3.67 13.08
C THR A 2 -81.63 4.50 13.42
N ASN A 3 -81.79 5.48 14.31
CA ASN A 3 -80.66 6.17 14.93
C ASN A 3 -80.23 5.39 16.18
N TYR A 4 -79.22 4.53 16.01
CA TYR A 4 -78.54 3.92 17.15
C TYR A 4 -77.51 4.90 17.69
N ILE A 5 -77.75 5.40 18.90
CA ILE A 5 -76.76 6.10 19.73
C ILE A 5 -75.87 5.03 20.36
N CYS A 6 -74.64 4.91 19.87
CA CYS A 6 -73.66 4.00 20.44
C CYS A 6 -72.86 4.72 21.52
N ARG A 7 -73.06 4.33 22.79
CA ARG A 7 -72.13 4.62 23.90
C ARG A 7 -70.99 3.62 23.79
N TYR A 8 -69.82 4.06 23.34
CA TYR A 8 -68.61 3.24 23.38
C TYR A 8 -67.96 3.34 24.76
N LEU A 9 -67.70 2.18 25.36
CA LEU A 9 -66.69 2.00 26.39
C LEU A 9 -65.33 2.31 25.75
N ILE A 10 -64.72 3.42 26.12
CA ILE A 10 -63.40 3.81 25.66
C ILE A 10 -62.38 2.92 26.40
N SER A 11 -61.60 2.14 25.67
CA SER A 11 -60.43 1.44 26.25
C SER A 11 -59.37 2.47 26.67
N ASP A 12 -58.58 2.18 27.71
CA ASP A 12 -57.52 3.08 28.21
C ASP A 12 -56.53 3.51 27.12
N GLU A 13 -56.38 2.69 26.08
CA GLU A 13 -55.54 2.95 24.92
C GLU A 13 -56.08 4.07 24.00
N THR A 14 -57.40 4.26 23.97
CA THR A 14 -58.07 5.27 23.14
C THR A 14 -58.19 6.62 23.87
N LYS A 15 -58.20 6.62 25.22
CA LYS A 15 -58.18 7.85 26.03
C LYS A 15 -56.87 8.65 25.83
N ASN A 16 -55.79 7.96 25.50
CA ASN A 16 -54.48 8.56 25.20
C ASN A 16 -54.36 9.15 23.79
N LYS A 17 -55.34 8.95 22.90
CA LYS A 17 -55.26 9.37 21.48
C LYS A 17 -56.06 10.62 21.12
N VAL A 18 -56.86 11.20 22.03
CA VAL A 18 -57.71 12.40 21.76
C VAL A 18 -57.20 13.69 22.42
N LEU A 19 -56.06 13.65 23.10
CA LEU A 19 -55.39 14.88 23.55
C LEU A 19 -54.33 15.29 22.52
N ILE A 20 -54.72 16.22 21.65
CA ILE A 20 -53.79 17.02 20.84
C ILE A 20 -52.73 17.59 21.79
N LYS A 21 -51.48 17.14 21.66
CA LYS A 21 -50.32 17.81 22.26
C LYS A 21 -49.33 18.11 21.15
N HIS A 22 -49.10 19.40 20.94
CA HIS A 22 -47.99 19.96 20.17
C HIS A 22 -46.68 19.22 20.51
N SER A 23 -45.89 18.93 19.49
CA SER A 23 -44.54 18.34 19.63
C SER A 23 -43.73 19.19 20.61
N LYS A 24 -43.34 18.60 21.74
CA LYS A 24 -42.34 19.16 22.64
C LYS A 24 -40.95 18.74 22.14
N ASP A 25 -40.60 19.18 20.94
CA ASP A 25 -39.22 19.24 20.49
C ASP A 25 -38.64 20.57 21.00
N ASP A 26 -38.12 20.57 22.23
CA ASP A 26 -37.12 21.50 22.80
C ASP A 26 -37.17 21.42 24.34
N VAL A 27 -36.86 20.24 24.90
CA VAL A 27 -36.86 20.05 26.36
C VAL A 27 -35.58 19.38 26.85
N LEU A 28 -34.51 19.28 26.06
CA LEU A 28 -33.23 18.73 26.56
C LEU A 28 -32.07 19.55 25.96
N ASN A 29 -31.32 20.23 26.82
CA ASN A 29 -30.09 20.93 26.44
C ASN A 29 -29.00 19.90 26.15
N LYS A 30 -28.46 19.92 24.92
CA LYS A 30 -27.32 19.11 24.51
C LYS A 30 -26.02 19.79 24.93
N TYR A 31 -25.25 19.13 25.79
CA TYR A 31 -23.91 19.54 26.18
C TYR A 31 -22.87 18.64 25.53
N THR A 32 -22.15 19.17 24.55
CA THR A 32 -21.04 18.48 23.88
C THR A 32 -19.75 18.72 24.66
N GLY A 33 -19.27 17.70 25.37
CA GLY A 33 -17.90 17.67 25.90
C GLY A 33 -16.89 17.29 24.81
N LYS A 34 -15.58 17.39 25.12
CA LYS A 34 -14.50 17.04 24.17
C LYS A 34 -14.52 15.59 23.67
N TYR A 35 -15.13 14.68 24.43
CA TYR A 35 -15.12 13.25 24.15
C TYR A 35 -16.53 12.63 24.06
N GLU A 36 -17.55 13.24 24.67
CA GLU A 36 -18.92 12.73 24.67
C GLU A 36 -19.95 13.86 24.73
N SER A 37 -21.18 13.58 24.25
CA SER A 37 -22.32 14.50 24.31
C SER A 37 -23.34 14.02 25.33
N PHE A 38 -23.73 14.90 26.24
CA PHE A 38 -24.73 14.63 27.28
C PHE A 38 -25.99 15.43 27.01
N TYR A 39 -27.14 14.87 27.37
CA TYR A 39 -28.44 15.52 27.21
C TYR A 39 -29.06 15.74 28.59
N PHE A 40 -29.34 16.99 28.94
CA PHE A 40 -29.89 17.38 30.24
C PHE A 40 -31.23 18.07 30.09
N PRO A 41 -32.21 17.85 30.98
CA PRO A 41 -33.46 18.60 30.96
C PRO A 41 -33.19 20.11 31.11
N PRO A 42 -34.07 21.00 30.62
CA PRO A 42 -33.86 22.43 30.70
C PRO A 42 -33.98 22.81 32.18
N ALA A 43 -33.21 23.79 32.63
CA ALA A 43 -33.33 24.26 34.01
C ALA A 43 -34.78 24.74 34.24
N TYR A 44 -35.51 24.06 35.12
CA TYR A 44 -36.83 24.52 35.51
C TYR A 44 -36.66 25.77 36.37
N ASP A 45 -37.22 26.90 35.93
CA ASP A 45 -37.40 28.06 36.79
C ASP A 45 -38.27 27.67 37.99
N ILE A 46 -37.69 27.72 39.19
CA ILE A 46 -38.31 27.29 40.45
C ILE A 46 -39.52 28.19 40.85
N ASN A 47 -39.81 29.25 40.07
CA ASN A 47 -40.90 30.19 40.32
C ASN A 47 -42.20 29.90 39.55
N SER A 48 -42.34 28.74 38.89
CA SER A 48 -43.60 28.38 38.22
C SER A 48 -44.65 27.90 39.22
N THR A 49 -45.69 28.71 39.41
CA THR A 49 -46.78 28.62 40.41
C THR A 49 -47.73 27.42 40.25
N THR A 50 -47.33 26.31 39.62
CA THR A 50 -48.25 25.23 39.22
C THR A 50 -47.81 23.82 39.64
N LEU A 51 -47.26 23.66 40.85
CA LEU A 51 -47.09 22.34 41.49
C LEU A 51 -47.82 22.30 42.85
N LYS A 52 -48.99 21.64 42.86
CA LYS A 52 -49.87 21.46 44.04
C LYS A 52 -49.41 20.37 45.03
N THR A 53 -48.21 19.83 44.89
CA THR A 53 -47.55 18.99 45.89
C THR A 53 -46.22 19.63 46.22
N ARG A 54 -46.28 20.64 47.07
CA ARG A 54 -45.10 21.29 47.64
C ARG A 54 -44.42 20.27 48.54
N LEU A 55 -43.42 19.56 48.01
CA LEU A 55 -42.38 18.96 48.84
C LEU A 55 -41.82 20.11 49.69
N THR A 56 -42.22 20.17 50.96
CA THR A 56 -41.63 21.07 51.94
C THR A 56 -40.21 20.59 52.19
N ILE A 57 -39.31 20.95 51.28
CA ILE A 57 -37.88 20.89 51.50
C ILE A 57 -37.61 21.83 52.67
N ASP A 58 -37.11 21.26 53.75
CA ASP A 58 -36.82 22.00 54.97
C ASP A 58 -35.91 23.20 54.67
N SER A 59 -36.19 24.32 55.32
CA SER A 59 -35.78 25.65 54.86
C SER A 59 -34.34 25.99 55.24
N TRP A 60 -33.39 25.24 54.68
CA TRP A 60 -31.98 25.60 54.69
C TRP A 60 -31.19 25.04 53.49
N PRO A 61 -30.53 25.86 52.64
CA PRO A 61 -30.51 27.33 52.54
C PRO A 61 -31.24 27.84 51.28
N ALA A 62 -32.35 27.23 50.85
CA ALA A 62 -33.02 27.65 49.62
C ALA A 62 -33.63 29.08 49.66
N HIS A 63 -33.86 29.65 50.85
CA HIS A 63 -34.53 30.94 51.02
C HIS A 63 -33.84 31.90 52.01
N ALA A 64 -32.58 31.67 52.36
CA ALA A 64 -31.88 32.48 53.38
C ALA A 64 -31.51 33.90 52.89
N VAL A 65 -31.25 34.05 51.59
CA VAL A 65 -30.74 35.29 50.99
C VAL A 65 -31.84 36.33 50.74
N SER A 66 -33.10 35.90 50.64
CA SER A 66 -34.25 36.76 50.31
C SER A 66 -35.20 37.01 51.49
N ARG A 67 -34.73 36.81 52.73
CA ARG A 67 -35.53 37.09 53.93
C ARG A 67 -35.59 38.59 54.22
N SER A 68 -36.56 39.30 53.65
CA SER A 68 -36.97 40.64 54.08
C SER A 68 -38.18 40.54 55.02
N ARG A 69 -38.24 41.38 56.06
CA ARG A 69 -39.53 41.62 56.73
C ARG A 69 -40.46 42.34 55.76
N ALA A 70 -41.78 42.10 55.87
CA ALA A 70 -42.79 42.62 54.95
C ALA A 70 -42.58 44.10 54.61
N THR A 71 -42.82 44.48 53.35
CA THR A 71 -42.48 45.78 52.74
C THR A 71 -43.13 47.02 53.39
N ASN A 72 -44.02 46.84 54.37
CA ASN A 72 -44.74 47.90 55.07
C ASN A 72 -44.50 47.82 56.58
N GLN A 73 -43.24 47.83 57.03
CA GLN A 73 -42.94 48.03 58.46
C GLN A 73 -42.91 49.53 58.76
N ILE A 74 -43.76 49.94 59.70
CA ILE A 74 -43.79 51.29 60.26
C ILE A 74 -43.08 51.20 61.61
N TYR A 75 -42.08 52.05 61.82
CA TYR A 75 -41.38 52.16 63.11
C TYR A 75 -41.63 53.54 63.72
N VAL A 76 -41.70 53.62 65.05
CA VAL A 76 -41.87 54.87 65.78
C VAL A 76 -40.49 55.46 66.05
N SER A 77 -40.21 56.66 65.53
CA SER A 77 -38.95 57.36 65.81
C SER A 77 -38.88 57.77 67.29
N PRO A 78 -37.68 58.03 67.84
CA PRO A 78 -37.52 58.52 69.20
C PRO A 78 -38.29 59.82 69.49
N GLU A 79 -38.64 60.60 68.45
CA GLU A 79 -39.49 61.81 68.56
C GLU A 79 -41.00 61.52 68.45
N GLY A 80 -41.42 60.25 68.39
CA GLY A 80 -42.83 59.84 68.42
C GLY A 80 -43.55 59.83 67.06
N HIS A 81 -42.85 60.01 65.95
CA HIS A 81 -43.43 59.98 64.61
C HIS A 81 -43.37 58.59 63.97
N LEU A 82 -44.42 58.20 63.25
CA LEU A 82 -44.49 56.95 62.49
C LEU A 82 -43.80 57.11 61.13
N ILE A 83 -42.70 56.39 60.91
CA ILE A 83 -41.91 56.46 59.66
C ILE A 83 -41.92 55.10 58.96
N GLN A 84 -42.18 55.11 57.65
CA GLN A 84 -42.11 53.91 56.80
C GLN A 84 -40.65 53.48 56.61
N GLN A 85 -40.33 52.22 56.94
CA GLN A 85 -38.99 51.68 56.82
C GLN A 85 -38.72 51.19 55.38
N SER A 86 -37.61 51.62 54.78
CA SER A 86 -37.21 51.19 53.42
C SER A 86 -36.76 49.71 53.41
N ALA A 87 -36.97 49.04 52.27
CA ALA A 87 -36.72 47.60 52.11
C ALA A 87 -35.26 47.17 52.39
N GLU A 88 -34.29 48.09 52.27
CA GLU A 88 -32.88 47.85 52.54
C GLU A 88 -32.56 47.75 54.03
N LYS A 89 -33.27 48.51 54.87
CA LYS A 89 -33.12 48.49 56.34
C LYS A 89 -33.92 47.35 57.00
N SER A 90 -34.82 46.70 56.25
CA SER A 90 -35.69 45.60 56.72
C SER A 90 -35.17 44.19 56.39
N LYS A 91 -33.92 44.07 55.95
CA LYS A 91 -33.26 42.77 55.67
C LYS A 91 -32.98 42.03 56.98
N LEU A 92 -33.39 40.77 57.07
CA LEU A 92 -33.07 39.92 58.22
C LEU A 92 -31.58 39.57 58.24
N PRO A 93 -30.99 39.34 59.43
CA PRO A 93 -29.60 38.91 59.54
C PRO A 93 -29.34 37.65 58.70
N PRO A 94 -28.15 37.51 58.10
CA PRO A 94 -27.76 36.29 57.40
C PRO A 94 -27.95 35.11 58.35
N VAL A 95 -28.72 34.12 57.92
CA VAL A 95 -28.98 32.96 58.76
C VAL A 95 -27.66 32.20 58.95
N LYS A 96 -27.41 31.77 60.19
CA LYS A 96 -26.16 31.13 60.57
C LYS A 96 -25.99 29.80 59.83
N LYS A 97 -24.76 29.54 59.39
CA LYS A 97 -24.40 28.29 58.73
C LYS A 97 -24.63 27.10 59.68
N PRO A 98 -25.09 25.93 59.18
CA PRO A 98 -25.28 24.77 60.03
C PRO A 98 -23.93 24.29 60.54
N ARG A 99 -23.84 24.05 61.85
CA ARG A 99 -22.63 23.59 62.53
C ARG A 99 -22.04 22.32 61.88
N PHE A 100 -22.89 21.42 61.39
CA PHE A 100 -22.43 20.22 60.70
C PHE A 100 -21.68 20.52 59.40
N LEU A 101 -22.13 21.49 58.62
CA LEU A 101 -21.46 21.89 57.38
C LEU A 101 -20.11 22.56 57.67
N GLU A 102 -20.03 23.36 58.73
CA GLU A 102 -18.76 23.93 59.21
C GLU A 102 -17.74 22.86 59.61
N ILE A 103 -18.20 21.81 60.31
CA ILE A 103 -17.35 20.67 60.69
C ILE A 103 -16.84 19.94 59.45
N LEU A 104 -17.69 19.72 58.44
CA LEU A 104 -17.29 19.04 57.21
C LEU A 104 -16.27 19.86 56.41
N GLU A 105 -16.46 21.17 56.28
CA GLU A 105 -15.51 22.04 55.58
C GLU A 105 -14.18 22.15 56.31
N ALA A 106 -14.20 22.29 57.64
CA ALA A 106 -12.98 22.24 58.45
C ALA A 106 -12.24 20.92 58.25
N ARG A 107 -12.97 19.81 58.14
CA ARG A 107 -12.39 18.49 57.84
C ARG A 107 -11.82 18.40 56.42
N VAL A 108 -12.51 18.92 55.41
CA VAL A 108 -11.99 19.00 54.03
C VAL A 108 -10.66 19.75 54.01
N ASN A 109 -10.61 20.92 54.64
CA ASN A 109 -9.42 21.76 54.64
C ASN A 109 -8.27 21.12 55.45
N LYS A 110 -8.59 20.45 56.56
CA LYS A 110 -7.61 19.69 57.35
C LYS A 110 -6.99 18.55 56.55
N GLU A 111 -7.80 17.72 55.89
CA GLU A 111 -7.30 16.60 55.08
C GLU A 111 -6.53 17.10 53.84
N LYS A 112 -7.01 18.15 53.16
CA LYS A 112 -6.27 18.77 52.05
C LYS A 112 -4.90 19.28 52.49
N ALA A 113 -4.82 19.96 53.64
CA ALA A 113 -3.55 20.47 54.18
C ALA A 113 -2.61 19.32 54.57
N LYS A 114 -3.14 18.26 55.18
CA LYS A 114 -2.39 17.04 55.53
C LYS A 114 -1.75 16.37 54.32
N PHE A 115 -2.48 16.30 53.20
CA PHE A 115 -2.03 15.64 51.97
C PHE A 115 -1.41 16.59 50.92
N ARG A 116 -1.27 17.88 51.23
CA ARG A 116 -0.71 18.92 50.32
C ARG A 116 -1.38 18.96 48.94
N VAL A 117 -2.69 18.76 48.90
CA VAL A 117 -3.47 18.73 47.66
C VAL A 117 -3.73 20.15 47.15
N VAL A 118 -3.34 20.45 45.92
CA VAL A 118 -3.48 21.78 45.29
C VAL A 118 -4.79 21.89 44.51
N GLU A 119 -5.42 23.07 44.53
CA GLU A 119 -6.61 23.39 43.74
C GLU A 119 -6.24 23.56 42.25
N GLY A 120 -6.92 22.86 41.34
CA GLY A 120 -6.88 23.17 39.90
C GLY A 120 -6.88 21.96 38.97
N LYS A 121 -6.04 20.96 39.22
CA LYS A 121 -6.00 19.73 38.40
C LYS A 121 -6.86 18.62 39.01
N PRO A 122 -7.46 17.74 38.19
CA PRO A 122 -8.05 16.50 38.69
C PRO A 122 -6.97 15.66 39.38
N ASP A 123 -7.15 15.40 40.67
CA ASP A 123 -6.22 14.63 41.50
C ASP A 123 -7.00 13.49 42.17
N PRO A 124 -6.59 12.23 42.02
CA PRO A 124 -7.26 11.09 42.65
C PRO A 124 -7.32 11.21 44.18
N LEU A 125 -6.31 11.80 44.82
CA LEU A 125 -6.28 11.98 46.27
C LEU A 125 -7.27 13.07 46.71
N ARG A 126 -7.39 14.14 45.93
CA ARG A 126 -8.45 15.17 46.13
C ARG A 126 -9.83 14.54 46.06
N LEU A 127 -10.07 13.74 45.03
CA LEU A 127 -11.34 13.04 44.84
C LEU A 127 -11.65 12.10 46.01
N GLN A 128 -10.64 11.38 46.50
CA GLN A 128 -10.79 10.47 47.64
C GLN A 128 -11.22 11.20 48.92
N ILE A 129 -10.58 12.33 49.25
CA ILE A 129 -10.95 13.16 50.42
C ILE A 129 -12.42 13.57 50.34
N TYR A 130 -12.88 14.01 49.16
CA TYR A 130 -14.28 14.39 48.97
C TYR A 130 -15.24 13.20 49.02
N ARG A 131 -14.86 12.02 48.52
CA ARG A 131 -15.69 10.79 48.61
C ARG A 131 -15.91 10.35 50.06
N GLU A 132 -14.87 10.40 50.89
CA GLU A 132 -14.96 10.04 52.31
C GLU A 132 -15.84 11.03 53.08
N ILE A 133 -15.64 12.33 52.87
CA ILE A 133 -16.42 13.38 53.53
C ILE A 133 -17.88 13.35 53.07
N PHE A 134 -18.14 13.08 51.78
CA PHE A 134 -19.50 12.90 51.27
C PHE A 134 -20.17 11.64 51.83
N THR A 135 -19.42 10.57 52.06
CA THR A 135 -19.93 9.36 52.74
C THR A 135 -20.38 9.66 54.16
N ILE A 136 -19.57 10.41 54.92
CA ILE A 136 -19.92 10.86 56.28
C ILE A 136 -21.16 11.74 56.26
N PHE A 137 -21.25 12.67 55.29
CA PHE A 137 -22.43 13.51 55.09
C PHE A 137 -23.70 12.68 54.86
N ILE A 138 -23.66 11.72 53.93
CA ILE A 138 -24.77 10.81 53.62
C ILE A 138 -25.19 10.02 54.87
N GLN A 139 -24.24 9.45 55.61
CA GLN A 139 -24.51 8.68 56.83
C GLN A 139 -25.19 9.49 57.93
N THR A 140 -24.93 10.79 57.98
CA THR A 140 -25.50 11.69 58.99
C THR A 140 -26.88 12.22 58.56
N CYS A 141 -27.19 12.20 57.26
CA CYS A 141 -28.44 12.66 56.70
C CYS A 141 -29.56 11.60 56.81
N VAL A 142 -30.51 11.82 57.70
CA VAL A 142 -31.65 10.88 57.90
C VAL A 142 -32.61 10.88 56.71
N TYR A 143 -33.04 12.05 56.22
CA TYR A 143 -34.09 12.16 55.20
C TYR A 143 -33.57 12.08 53.76
N TYR A 144 -32.44 12.73 53.48
CA TYR A 144 -31.85 12.78 52.13
C TYR A 144 -30.78 11.71 51.88
N GLY A 145 -30.34 11.01 52.93
CA GLY A 145 -29.27 10.00 52.85
C GLY A 145 -29.52 8.93 51.80
N PRO A 146 -30.70 8.27 51.74
CA PRO A 146 -30.96 7.23 50.74
C PRO A 146 -30.86 7.72 49.28
N LEU A 147 -31.35 8.93 48.99
CA LEU A 147 -31.25 9.52 47.64
C LEU A 147 -29.79 9.83 47.28
N LEU A 148 -29.06 10.48 48.20
CA LEU A 148 -27.67 10.84 47.98
C LEU A 148 -26.76 9.60 47.87
N ALA A 149 -27.05 8.54 48.61
CA ALA A 149 -26.38 7.25 48.50
C ALA A 149 -26.59 6.62 47.12
N ARG A 150 -27.82 6.67 46.58
CA ARG A 150 -28.11 6.18 45.23
C ARG A 150 -27.40 7.00 44.16
N ILE A 151 -27.40 8.33 44.27
CA ILE A 151 -26.66 9.21 43.37
C ILE A 151 -25.16 8.89 43.43
N LYS A 152 -24.60 8.75 44.64
CA LYS A 152 -23.20 8.35 44.82
C LYS A 152 -22.92 7.02 44.12
N ALA A 153 -23.77 6.00 44.31
CA ALA A 153 -23.60 4.69 43.71
C ALA A 153 -23.56 4.73 42.17
N GLU A 154 -24.41 5.55 41.53
CA GLU A 154 -24.39 5.74 40.06
C GLU A 154 -23.05 6.31 39.57
N TYR A 155 -22.54 7.36 40.23
CA TYR A 155 -21.24 7.93 39.86
C TYR A 155 -20.08 6.96 40.13
N GLU A 156 -20.12 6.21 41.23
CA GLU A 156 -19.09 5.22 41.54
C GLU A 156 -19.10 4.05 40.55
N SER A 157 -20.28 3.57 40.15
CA SER A 157 -20.45 2.56 39.11
C SER A 157 -19.88 3.02 37.77
N TYR A 158 -20.19 4.27 37.36
CA TYR A 158 -19.67 4.83 36.12
C TYR A 158 -18.14 5.03 36.16
N LEU A 159 -17.57 5.46 37.30
CA LEU A 159 -16.12 5.56 37.45
C LEU A 159 -15.43 4.20 37.28
N VAL A 160 -15.99 3.13 37.85
CA VAL A 160 -15.47 1.76 37.66
C VAL A 160 -15.58 1.34 36.20
N HIS A 161 -16.69 1.64 35.54
CA HIS A 161 -16.87 1.37 34.11
C HIS A 161 -15.79 2.06 33.26
N VAL A 162 -15.53 3.35 33.47
CA VAL A 162 -14.49 4.09 32.74
C VAL A 162 -13.10 3.54 33.02
N GLN A 163 -12.80 3.15 34.26
CA GLN A 163 -11.53 2.50 34.60
C GLN A 163 -11.36 1.15 33.90
N ASP A 164 -12.43 0.36 33.76
CA ASP A 164 -12.41 -0.91 33.02
C ASP A 164 -12.18 -0.68 31.51
N GLN A 165 -12.84 0.31 30.92
CA GLN A 165 -12.56 0.71 29.53
C GLN A 165 -11.10 1.13 29.35
N LEU A 166 -10.54 1.89 30.29
CA LEU A 166 -9.14 2.30 30.23
C LEU A 166 -8.18 1.09 30.31
N LYS A 167 -8.48 0.10 31.17
CA LYS A 167 -7.70 -1.14 31.25
C LYS A 167 -7.75 -1.96 29.96
N LYS A 168 -8.89 -1.99 29.26
CA LYS A 168 -9.02 -2.66 27.96
C LYS A 168 -8.20 -1.99 26.86
N LEU A 169 -8.00 -0.67 26.93
CA LEU A 169 -7.21 0.08 25.96
C LEU A 169 -5.69 -0.05 26.19
N GLN A 170 -5.26 -0.38 27.40
CA GLN A 170 -3.84 -0.53 27.76
C GLN A 170 -3.08 -1.56 26.89
N PRO A 171 -3.56 -2.81 26.69
CA PRO A 171 -2.85 -3.77 25.84
C PRO A 171 -2.79 -3.35 24.37
N ILE A 172 -3.81 -2.63 23.87
CA ILE A 172 -3.81 -2.10 22.50
C ILE A 172 -2.69 -1.07 22.34
N ARG A 173 -2.50 -0.20 23.35
CA ARG A 173 -1.41 0.77 23.37
C ARG A 173 -0.04 0.10 23.37
N GLU A 174 0.14 -0.96 24.15
CA GLU A 174 1.39 -1.73 24.23
C GLU A 174 1.68 -2.47 22.92
N LEU A 175 0.66 -3.07 22.31
CA LEU A 175 0.77 -3.67 20.98
C LEU A 175 1.17 -2.63 19.93
N LEU A 176 0.51 -1.47 19.92
CA LEU A 176 0.82 -0.39 18.98
C LEU A 176 2.27 0.09 19.13
N TRP A 177 2.75 0.24 20.37
CA TRP A 177 4.14 0.59 20.64
C TRP A 177 5.11 -0.46 20.07
N THR A 178 4.82 -1.74 20.27
CA THR A 178 5.65 -2.85 19.78
C THR A 178 5.69 -2.90 18.26
N VAL A 179 4.53 -2.77 17.60
CA VAL A 179 4.43 -2.74 16.13
C VAL A 179 5.13 -1.51 15.56
N SER A 180 5.03 -0.36 16.22
CA SER A 180 5.76 0.86 15.81
C SER A 180 7.27 0.62 15.85
N GLN A 181 7.76 0.04 16.94
CA GLN A 181 9.19 -0.29 17.10
C GLN A 181 9.67 -1.30 16.06
N GLU A 182 8.87 -2.33 15.76
CA GLU A 182 9.18 -3.30 14.72
C GLU A 182 9.24 -2.66 13.33
N CYS A 183 8.30 -1.76 13.02
CA CYS A 183 8.30 -1.02 11.76
C CYS A 183 9.55 -0.13 11.63
N GLU A 184 9.92 0.60 12.69
CA GLU A 184 11.13 1.41 12.72
C GLU A 184 12.40 0.55 12.49
N ASN A 185 12.48 -0.59 13.17
CA ASN A 185 13.58 -1.54 12.99
C ASN A 185 13.65 -2.05 11.54
N ARG A 186 12.51 -2.44 10.95
CA ARG A 186 12.44 -2.93 9.57
C ARG A 186 12.88 -1.87 8.56
N VAL A 187 12.46 -0.62 8.75
CA VAL A 187 12.89 0.52 7.92
C VAL A 187 14.40 0.76 8.07
N SER A 188 14.92 0.72 9.29
CA SER A 188 16.35 0.88 9.56
C SER A 188 17.18 -0.23 8.87
N ASP A 189 16.72 -1.48 8.94
CA ASP A 189 17.39 -2.61 8.30
C ASP A 189 17.37 -2.55 6.77
N MET A 190 16.26 -2.10 6.17
CA MET A 190 16.20 -1.84 4.73
C MET A 190 17.20 -0.75 4.34
N ARG A 191 17.21 0.39 5.03
CA ARG A 191 18.17 1.48 4.77
C ARG A 191 19.62 1.04 4.92
N ARG A 192 19.91 0.17 5.90
CA ARG A 192 21.25 -0.38 6.10
C ARG A 192 21.68 -1.27 4.94
N ARG A 193 20.78 -2.10 4.40
CA ARG A 193 21.04 -2.92 3.22
C ARG A 193 21.25 -2.06 1.98
N GLU A 194 20.33 -1.13 1.70
CA GLU A 194 20.45 -0.19 0.58
C GLU A 194 21.77 0.60 0.64
N ASN A 195 22.17 1.08 1.82
CA ASN A 195 23.45 1.78 1.97
C ASN A 195 24.67 0.89 1.71
N LYS A 196 24.60 -0.41 2.01
CA LYS A 196 25.67 -1.36 1.66
C LYS A 196 25.73 -1.55 0.14
N ASP A 197 24.59 -1.72 -0.51
CA ASP A 197 24.51 -1.91 -1.96
C ASP A 197 24.96 -0.66 -2.72
N ILE A 198 24.53 0.52 -2.29
CA ILE A 198 24.98 1.81 -2.84
C ILE A 198 26.51 1.93 -2.73
N LYS A 199 27.11 1.52 -1.61
CA LYS A 199 28.57 1.56 -1.44
C LYS A 199 29.26 0.58 -2.40
N LYS A 200 28.74 -0.64 -2.54
CA LYS A 200 29.27 -1.65 -3.47
C LYS A 200 29.20 -1.16 -4.91
N LEU A 201 28.04 -0.66 -5.34
CA LEU A 201 27.84 -0.11 -6.68
C LEU A 201 28.73 1.10 -6.97
N LYS A 202 28.97 1.97 -5.97
CA LYS A 202 29.92 3.08 -6.10
C LYS A 202 31.35 2.59 -6.32
N GLN A 203 31.77 1.52 -5.63
CA GLN A 203 33.09 0.91 -5.81
C GLN A 203 33.22 0.26 -7.20
N GLU A 204 32.23 -0.52 -7.61
CA GLU A 204 32.18 -1.15 -8.94
C GLU A 204 32.20 -0.10 -10.06
N LYS A 205 31.38 0.97 -9.95
CA LYS A 205 31.41 2.10 -10.87
C LYS A 205 32.81 2.70 -10.97
N LYS A 206 33.49 2.92 -9.84
CA LYS A 206 34.85 3.49 -9.84
C LYS A 206 35.84 2.56 -10.53
N ALA A 207 35.75 1.25 -10.29
CA ALA A 207 36.61 0.26 -10.93
C ALA A 207 36.39 0.21 -12.44
N LEU A 208 35.14 0.19 -12.90
CA LEU A 208 34.80 0.20 -14.32
C LEU A 208 35.26 1.49 -15.01
N MET A 209 35.10 2.64 -14.38
CA MET A 209 35.62 3.91 -14.90
C MET A 209 37.15 3.89 -15.07
N ALA A 210 37.87 3.29 -14.12
CA ALA A 210 39.32 3.13 -14.23
C ALA A 210 39.71 2.20 -15.39
N GLN A 211 38.97 1.11 -15.59
CA GLN A 211 39.18 0.20 -16.71
C GLN A 211 38.91 0.87 -18.06
N ILE A 212 37.83 1.64 -18.18
CA ILE A 212 37.52 2.42 -19.39
C ILE A 212 38.64 3.41 -19.70
N SER A 213 39.14 4.13 -18.69
CA SER A 213 40.26 5.08 -18.87
C SER A 213 41.50 4.37 -19.41
N ASN A 214 41.85 3.21 -18.83
CA ASN A 214 43.01 2.43 -19.26
C ASN A 214 42.85 1.93 -20.71
N LEU A 215 41.70 1.36 -21.06
CA LEU A 215 41.43 0.90 -22.43
C LEU A 215 41.45 2.06 -23.44
N TYR A 216 40.96 3.23 -23.04
CA TYR A 216 41.00 4.43 -23.87
C TYR A 216 42.43 4.93 -24.09
N GLU A 217 43.28 4.91 -23.07
CA GLU A 217 44.71 5.24 -23.19
C GLU A 217 45.46 4.24 -24.07
N GLN A 218 45.19 2.94 -23.91
CA GLN A 218 45.75 1.90 -24.78
C GLN A 218 45.32 2.10 -26.25
N GLY A 219 44.04 2.36 -26.49
CA GLY A 219 43.52 2.64 -27.84
C GLY A 219 44.17 3.86 -28.48
N LYS A 220 44.45 4.91 -27.70
CA LYS A 220 45.21 6.07 -28.17
C LYS A 220 46.66 5.71 -28.52
N SER A 221 47.35 4.96 -27.66
CA SER A 221 48.72 4.51 -27.91
C SER A 221 48.82 3.70 -29.20
N LEU A 222 47.94 2.71 -29.36
CA LEU A 222 47.85 1.88 -30.56
C LEU A 222 47.55 2.72 -31.81
N SER A 223 46.66 3.71 -31.70
CA SER A 223 46.35 4.61 -32.82
C SER A 223 47.57 5.42 -33.25
N ILE A 224 48.37 5.92 -32.29
CA ILE A 224 49.62 6.64 -32.58
C ILE A 224 50.62 5.70 -33.29
N GLU A 225 50.78 4.46 -32.81
CA GLU A 225 51.64 3.46 -33.45
C GLU A 225 51.19 3.17 -34.89
N VAL A 226 49.89 2.95 -35.11
CA VAL A 226 49.34 2.72 -36.46
C VAL A 226 49.61 3.90 -37.38
N ILE A 227 49.43 5.15 -36.93
CA ILE A 227 49.74 6.34 -37.72
C ILE A 227 51.23 6.38 -38.08
N TYR A 228 52.10 6.11 -37.11
CA TYR A 228 53.55 6.07 -37.33
C TYR A 228 53.95 5.02 -38.38
N PHE A 229 53.41 3.80 -38.28
CA PHE A 229 53.67 2.74 -39.27
C PHE A 229 53.16 3.10 -40.65
N ASN A 230 51.96 3.67 -40.78
CA ASN A 230 51.43 4.12 -42.07
C ASN A 230 52.31 5.19 -42.71
N LEU A 231 52.79 6.16 -41.93
CA LEU A 231 53.73 7.17 -42.43
C LEU A 231 55.02 6.53 -42.97
N LYS A 232 55.55 5.55 -42.24
CA LYS A 232 56.79 4.84 -42.61
C LYS A 232 56.61 3.97 -43.86
N ILE A 233 55.47 3.30 -43.99
CA ILE A 233 55.12 2.55 -45.20
C ILE A 233 55.02 3.50 -46.40
N HIS A 234 54.33 4.63 -46.23
CA HIS A 234 54.17 5.62 -47.29
C HIS A 234 55.51 6.21 -47.77
N SER A 235 56.44 6.52 -46.84
CA SER A 235 57.78 6.99 -47.24
C SER A 235 58.57 5.92 -47.98
N SER A 236 58.43 4.66 -47.59
CA SER A 236 59.11 3.53 -48.23
C SER A 236 58.55 3.29 -49.63
N PHE A 237 57.23 3.39 -49.79
CA PHE A 237 56.57 3.30 -51.09
C PHE A 237 57.07 4.38 -52.06
N HIS A 238 57.10 5.65 -51.61
CA HIS A 238 57.65 6.75 -52.40
C HIS A 238 59.12 6.53 -52.81
N LEU A 239 59.94 5.94 -51.92
CA LEU A 239 61.32 5.61 -52.24
C LEU A 239 61.41 4.51 -53.31
N VAL A 240 60.58 3.47 -53.21
CA VAL A 240 60.53 2.39 -54.20
C VAL A 240 60.07 2.91 -55.56
N ASP A 241 59.03 3.75 -55.62
CA ASP A 241 58.57 4.37 -56.86
C ASP A 241 59.66 5.23 -57.51
N HIS A 242 60.35 6.05 -56.71
CA HIS A 242 61.47 6.86 -57.19
C HIS A 242 62.60 5.99 -57.77
N LEU A 243 63.01 4.93 -57.06
CA LEU A 243 64.05 4.01 -57.54
C LEU A 243 63.61 3.23 -58.78
N THR A 244 62.33 2.88 -58.87
CA THR A 244 61.76 2.19 -60.03
C THR A 244 61.77 3.10 -61.25
N SER A 245 61.35 4.36 -61.11
CA SER A 245 61.38 5.35 -62.18
C SER A 245 62.81 5.65 -62.67
N GLU A 246 63.79 5.73 -61.75
CA GLU A 246 65.21 5.87 -62.10
C GLU A 246 65.73 4.64 -62.88
N LEU A 247 65.33 3.43 -62.48
CA LEU A 247 65.70 2.19 -63.18
C LEU A 247 65.05 2.10 -64.56
N GLU A 248 63.78 2.46 -64.70
CA GLU A 248 63.07 2.49 -65.98
C GLU A 248 63.74 3.46 -66.94
N LYS A 249 64.05 4.68 -66.48
CA LYS A 249 64.78 5.68 -67.27
C LYS A 249 66.13 5.13 -67.75
N LYS A 250 66.89 4.49 -66.85
CA LYS A 250 68.19 3.90 -67.22
C LYS A 250 68.05 2.72 -68.20
N ALA A 251 66.99 1.92 -68.06
CA ALA A 251 66.69 0.83 -68.99
C ALA A 251 66.29 1.36 -70.37
N ASP A 252 65.54 2.46 -70.44
CA ASP A 252 65.17 3.14 -71.69
C ASP A 252 66.39 3.78 -72.37
N ASP A 253 67.29 4.39 -71.60
CA ASP A 253 68.57 4.91 -72.10
C ASP A 253 69.40 3.77 -72.72
N TRP A 254 69.52 2.63 -72.03
CA TRP A 254 70.20 1.44 -72.55
C TRP A 254 69.51 0.83 -73.77
N ARG A 255 68.17 0.82 -73.82
CA ARG A 255 67.43 0.35 -74.98
C ARG A 255 67.68 1.26 -76.19
N THR A 256 67.63 2.57 -75.98
CA THR A 256 67.91 3.57 -77.02
C THR A 256 69.33 3.46 -77.53
N GLU A 257 70.31 3.30 -76.63
CA GLU A 257 71.70 3.04 -76.99
C GLU A 257 71.84 1.72 -77.75
N SER A 258 71.20 0.65 -77.28
CA SER A 258 71.21 -0.65 -77.96
C SER A 258 70.56 -0.59 -79.34
N ASP A 259 69.47 0.14 -79.52
CA ASP A 259 68.80 0.29 -80.80
C ASP A 259 69.63 1.16 -81.75
N GLY A 260 70.32 2.19 -81.24
CA GLY A 260 71.35 2.91 -81.97
C GLY A 260 72.51 2.00 -82.41
N ARG A 261 72.99 1.13 -81.51
CA ARG A 261 74.01 0.11 -81.84
C ARG A 261 73.48 -0.91 -82.85
N LYS A 262 72.22 -1.36 -82.74
CA LYS A 262 71.60 -2.29 -83.71
C LYS A 262 71.43 -1.64 -85.07
N LEU A 263 71.07 -0.35 -85.14
CA LEU A 263 70.98 0.39 -86.39
C LEU A 263 72.35 0.45 -87.06
N LEU A 264 73.40 0.82 -86.29
CA LEU A 264 74.79 0.80 -86.76
C LEU A 264 75.24 -0.59 -87.20
N VAL A 265 74.92 -1.64 -86.42
CA VAL A 265 75.22 -3.02 -86.79
C VAL A 265 74.39 -3.46 -88.00
N SER A 266 73.16 -2.98 -88.17
CA SER A 266 72.34 -3.24 -89.35
C SER A 266 72.97 -2.60 -90.58
N GLU A 267 73.45 -1.36 -90.49
CA GLU A 267 74.21 -0.72 -91.57
C GLU A 267 75.49 -1.50 -91.89
N VAL A 268 76.26 -1.86 -90.85
CA VAL A 268 77.46 -2.70 -91.02
C VAL A 268 77.11 -4.07 -91.60
N ASN A 269 76.00 -4.67 -91.20
CA ASN A 269 75.52 -5.95 -91.70
C ASN A 269 74.92 -5.82 -93.09
N GLU A 270 74.37 -4.69 -93.49
CA GLU A 270 73.88 -4.43 -94.85
C GLU A 270 75.07 -4.26 -95.80
N LEU A 271 76.14 -3.60 -95.33
CA LEU A 271 77.44 -3.56 -96.00
C LEU A 271 78.09 -4.96 -96.06
N THR A 272 78.03 -5.71 -94.96
CA THR A 272 78.52 -7.09 -94.87
C THR A 272 77.61 -8.05 -95.63
N SER A 273 76.31 -7.76 -95.81
CA SER A 273 75.33 -8.52 -96.58
C SER A 273 75.51 -8.26 -98.06
N ARG A 274 75.88 -7.05 -98.49
CA ARG A 274 76.39 -6.85 -99.86
C ARG A 274 77.67 -7.64 -100.12
N LEU A 275 78.54 -7.76 -99.11
CA LEU A 275 79.74 -8.61 -99.17
C LEU A 275 79.37 -10.11 -99.15
N LYS A 276 78.36 -10.49 -98.37
CA LYS A 276 77.87 -11.86 -98.22
C LYS A 276 76.92 -12.27 -99.34
N GLU A 277 76.20 -11.40 -100.04
CA GLU A 277 75.43 -11.71 -101.25
C GLU A 277 76.35 -12.20 -102.38
N MET A 278 77.63 -11.81 -102.31
CA MET A 278 78.70 -12.37 -103.12
C MET A 278 79.16 -13.76 -102.64
N GLU A 279 78.89 -14.11 -101.38
CA GLU A 279 79.39 -15.30 -100.66
C GLU A 279 78.29 -16.35 -100.36
N THR A 280 77.00 -15.98 -100.41
CA THR A 280 75.82 -16.81 -100.10
C THR A 280 75.15 -17.40 -101.35
N LEU A 281 75.84 -17.37 -102.49
CA LEU A 281 75.72 -18.39 -103.54
C LEU A 281 76.31 -19.75 -103.10
N ALA A 282 76.90 -19.87 -101.90
CA ALA A 282 77.78 -20.97 -101.53
C ALA A 282 77.34 -21.91 -100.40
N ARG A 283 76.06 -21.98 -99.96
CA ARG A 283 75.41 -23.20 -99.40
C ARG A 283 74.15 -22.93 -98.57
N ALA A 284 73.24 -23.90 -98.65
CA ALA A 284 71.90 -23.98 -98.08
C ALA A 284 71.80 -24.89 -96.84
N GLU A 285 70.68 -24.71 -96.11
CA GLU A 285 69.90 -25.64 -95.24
C GLU A 285 70.51 -26.21 -93.93
N VAL A 286 69.94 -26.11 -92.71
CA VAL A 286 68.63 -26.44 -92.04
C VAL A 286 68.84 -27.62 -91.05
N ILE A 287 67.92 -27.76 -90.08
CA ILE A 287 67.64 -28.85 -89.10
C ILE A 287 68.04 -28.43 -87.67
N ASP A 288 67.10 -28.03 -86.81
CA ASP A 288 66.07 -28.79 -86.08
C ASP A 288 66.63 -29.74 -85.00
N ASP A 289 65.86 -29.79 -83.91
CA ASP A 289 65.48 -30.99 -83.18
C ASP A 289 65.86 -31.10 -81.68
N SER A 290 64.85 -31.60 -80.97
CA SER A 290 64.86 -32.34 -79.69
C SER A 290 64.99 -31.58 -78.36
N GLU A 291 63.93 -31.70 -77.55
CA GLU A 291 63.91 -31.29 -76.15
C GLU A 291 64.85 -32.14 -75.29
N ASP A 292 65.74 -31.42 -74.61
CA ASP A 292 66.81 -31.91 -73.76
C ASP A 292 66.30 -32.71 -72.53
N PRO A 293 66.73 -33.97 -72.34
CA PRO A 293 66.39 -34.80 -71.17
C PRO A 293 66.79 -34.18 -69.82
N ILE A 294 67.61 -33.13 -69.80
CA ILE A 294 67.95 -32.35 -68.60
C ILE A 294 66.74 -31.54 -68.09
N LYS A 295 65.84 -31.06 -68.95
CA LYS A 295 64.64 -30.30 -68.54
C LYS A 295 63.69 -31.14 -67.69
N LEU A 296 63.53 -32.42 -68.01
CA LEU A 296 62.68 -33.36 -67.26
C LEU A 296 63.23 -33.66 -65.86
N ARG A 297 64.56 -33.75 -65.73
CA ARG A 297 65.23 -33.92 -64.43
C ARG A 297 65.16 -32.66 -63.57
N LEU A 298 65.26 -31.49 -64.18
CA LEU A 298 65.08 -30.21 -63.49
C LEU A 298 63.63 -30.03 -63.00
N ALA A 299 62.65 -30.44 -63.81
CA ALA A 299 61.23 -30.43 -63.45
C ALA A 299 60.91 -31.39 -62.28
N LEU A 300 61.56 -32.56 -62.23
CA LEU A 300 61.41 -33.52 -61.14
C LEU A 300 61.99 -32.99 -59.82
N ASP A 301 63.18 -32.38 -59.84
CA ASP A 301 63.76 -31.73 -58.66
C ASP A 301 62.95 -30.53 -58.19
N GLN A 302 62.36 -29.78 -59.15
CA GLN A 302 61.46 -28.68 -58.84
C GLN A 302 60.18 -29.19 -58.17
N ALA A 303 59.61 -30.31 -58.64
CA ALA A 303 58.43 -30.93 -58.04
C ALA A 303 58.70 -31.41 -56.60
N HIS A 304 59.86 -32.03 -56.33
CA HIS A 304 60.24 -32.43 -54.97
C HIS A 304 60.43 -31.23 -54.03
N LYS A 305 60.99 -30.12 -54.52
CA LYS A 305 61.11 -28.88 -53.74
C LYS A 305 59.74 -28.28 -53.43
N THR A 306 58.83 -28.25 -54.40
CA THR A 306 57.46 -27.75 -54.19
C THR A 306 56.69 -28.61 -53.20
N ILE A 307 56.83 -29.94 -53.24
CA ILE A 307 56.20 -30.85 -52.26
C ILE A 307 56.72 -30.57 -50.85
N ASN A 308 58.03 -30.44 -50.66
CA ASN A 308 58.61 -30.14 -49.35
C ASN A 308 58.20 -28.75 -48.82
N GLN A 309 58.07 -27.76 -49.70
CA GLN A 309 57.55 -26.43 -49.33
C GLN A 309 56.10 -26.49 -48.88
N LEU A 310 55.23 -27.19 -49.60
CA LEU A 310 53.82 -27.38 -49.23
C LEU A 310 53.69 -28.16 -47.91
N GLN A 311 54.50 -29.20 -47.70
CA GLN A 311 54.55 -29.95 -46.45
C GLN A 311 54.90 -29.05 -45.26
N THR A 312 55.87 -28.14 -45.45
CA THR A 312 56.29 -27.17 -44.43
C THR A 312 55.18 -26.18 -44.11
N GLN A 313 54.47 -25.68 -45.13
CA GLN A 313 53.33 -24.79 -44.94
C GLN A 313 52.17 -25.45 -44.19
N VAL A 314 51.90 -26.74 -44.47
CA VAL A 314 50.85 -27.49 -43.75
C VAL A 314 51.19 -27.63 -42.26
N VAL A 315 52.45 -27.92 -41.93
CA VAL A 315 52.92 -27.99 -40.53
C VAL A 315 52.81 -26.61 -39.85
N GLU A 316 53.16 -25.53 -40.56
CA GLU A 316 53.04 -24.18 -40.04
C GLU A 316 51.58 -23.76 -39.83
N PHE A 317 50.67 -24.10 -40.75
CA PHE A 317 49.24 -23.86 -40.60
C PHE A 317 48.65 -24.66 -39.44
N ALA A 318 49.04 -25.92 -39.26
CA ALA A 318 48.61 -26.74 -38.13
C ALA A 318 49.04 -26.12 -36.79
N ALA A 319 50.30 -25.68 -36.67
CA ALA A 319 50.82 -25.03 -35.47
C ALA A 319 50.12 -23.68 -35.19
N ARG A 320 49.85 -22.87 -36.23
CA ARG A 320 49.11 -21.61 -36.09
C ARG A 320 47.65 -21.84 -35.69
N TYR A 321 47.02 -22.90 -36.18
CA TYR A 321 45.64 -23.26 -35.82
C TYR A 321 45.54 -23.69 -34.35
N GLU A 322 46.48 -24.51 -33.88
CA GLU A 322 46.58 -24.93 -32.48
C GLU A 322 46.84 -23.73 -31.53
N ALA A 323 47.61 -22.73 -31.98
CA ALA A 323 47.84 -21.50 -31.23
C ALA A 323 46.65 -20.51 -31.23
N GLN A 324 45.88 -20.43 -32.33
CA GLN A 324 44.74 -19.51 -32.45
C GLN A 324 43.44 -20.02 -31.82
N VAL A 325 43.28 -21.34 -31.66
CA VAL A 325 42.14 -21.93 -30.95
C VAL A 325 42.62 -22.69 -29.71
N PRO A 326 43.04 -21.98 -28.63
CA PRO A 326 43.43 -22.64 -27.40
C PRO A 326 42.23 -23.42 -26.85
N ARG A 327 42.32 -24.74 -26.88
CA ARG A 327 41.30 -25.67 -26.36
C ARG A 327 40.88 -25.32 -24.92
N ILE A 328 41.82 -24.79 -24.14
CA ILE A 328 41.61 -24.29 -22.77
C ILE A 328 40.60 -23.13 -22.73
N LYS A 329 40.72 -22.14 -23.62
CA LYS A 329 39.78 -21.00 -23.68
C LYS A 329 38.39 -21.45 -24.12
N TYR A 330 38.31 -22.41 -25.05
CA TYR A 330 37.05 -23.00 -25.45
C TYR A 330 36.37 -23.74 -24.27
N GLU A 331 37.13 -24.53 -23.51
CA GLU A 331 36.61 -25.24 -22.34
C GLU A 331 36.18 -24.28 -21.23
N GLU A 332 36.91 -23.17 -21.03
CA GLU A 332 36.56 -22.11 -20.09
C GLU A 332 35.25 -21.42 -20.49
N VAL A 333 35.10 -21.02 -21.76
CA VAL A 333 33.86 -20.44 -22.29
C VAL A 333 32.71 -21.42 -22.17
N ARG A 334 32.92 -22.71 -22.45
CA ARG A 334 31.90 -23.75 -22.30
C ARG A 334 31.46 -23.93 -20.85
N LYS A 335 32.39 -23.89 -19.90
CA LYS A 335 32.09 -23.98 -18.47
C LYS A 335 31.34 -22.74 -17.97
N ASN A 336 31.75 -21.55 -18.41
CA ASN A 336 31.05 -20.30 -18.09
C ASN A 336 29.63 -20.30 -18.67
N LEU A 337 29.46 -20.76 -19.91
CA LEU A 337 28.13 -20.90 -20.52
C LEU A 337 27.25 -21.87 -19.72
N ALA A 338 27.78 -23.02 -19.29
CA ALA A 338 27.04 -23.96 -18.46
C ALA A 338 26.61 -23.35 -17.13
N SER A 339 27.50 -22.63 -16.45
CA SER A 339 27.18 -21.91 -15.21
C SER A 339 26.11 -20.83 -15.44
N GLN A 340 26.19 -20.09 -16.55
CA GLN A 340 25.23 -19.04 -16.88
C GLN A 340 23.85 -19.62 -17.20
N VAL A 341 23.79 -20.80 -17.83
CA VAL A 341 22.55 -21.52 -18.11
C VAL A 341 21.88 -21.99 -16.81
N GLU A 342 22.65 -22.53 -15.87
CA GLU A 342 22.14 -22.94 -14.56
C GLU A 342 21.60 -21.75 -13.75
N GLU A 343 22.33 -20.62 -13.74
CA GLU A 343 21.84 -19.39 -13.10
C GLU A 343 20.56 -18.86 -13.76
N ASN A 344 20.46 -18.89 -15.09
CA ASN A 344 19.25 -18.50 -15.81
C ASN A 344 18.06 -19.40 -15.47
N LEU A 345 18.28 -20.70 -15.30
CA LEU A 345 17.22 -21.62 -14.87
C LEU A 345 16.73 -21.26 -13.46
N ARG A 346 17.64 -21.06 -12.50
CA ARG A 346 17.28 -20.64 -11.14
C ARG A 346 16.50 -19.32 -11.13
N LEU A 347 16.96 -18.33 -11.88
CA LEU A 347 16.27 -17.03 -11.98
C LEU A 347 14.89 -17.14 -12.62
N LYS A 348 14.69 -18.04 -13.59
CA LYS A 348 13.37 -18.31 -14.17
C LYS A 348 12.41 -18.94 -13.15
N GLU A 349 12.88 -19.91 -12.36
CA GLU A 349 12.08 -20.52 -11.29
C GLU A 349 11.71 -19.50 -10.20
N GLU A 350 12.65 -18.65 -9.79
CA GLU A 350 12.39 -17.56 -8.85
C GLU A 350 11.37 -16.54 -9.39
N LEU A 351 11.46 -16.22 -10.70
CA LEU A 351 10.52 -15.33 -11.38
C LEU A 351 9.12 -15.95 -11.42
N GLU A 352 8.98 -17.23 -11.77
CA GLU A 352 7.71 -17.94 -11.84
C GLU A 352 7.04 -18.08 -10.46
N SER A 353 7.82 -18.38 -9.42
CA SER A 353 7.37 -18.37 -8.02
C SER A 353 6.88 -16.98 -7.59
N THR A 354 7.63 -15.93 -7.96
CA THR A 354 7.25 -14.54 -7.63
C THR A 354 5.98 -14.13 -8.38
N GLN A 355 5.84 -14.52 -9.64
CA GLN A 355 4.65 -14.28 -10.45
C GLN A 355 3.43 -14.97 -9.83
N SER A 356 3.56 -16.23 -9.44
CA SER A 356 2.48 -16.98 -8.77
C SER A 356 2.00 -16.30 -7.48
N ARG A 357 2.95 -15.80 -6.67
CA ARG A 357 2.61 -15.02 -5.47
C ARG A 357 1.93 -13.68 -5.79
N TYR A 358 2.35 -13.02 -6.87
CA TYR A 358 1.75 -11.78 -7.32
C TYR A 358 0.31 -12.00 -7.79
N ASP A 359 0.06 -13.05 -8.57
CA ASP A 359 -1.27 -13.41 -9.06
C ASP A 359 -2.22 -13.71 -7.89
N LEU A 360 -1.77 -14.47 -6.89
CA LEU A 360 -2.54 -14.71 -5.66
C LEU A 360 -2.87 -13.40 -4.92
N LEU A 361 -1.90 -12.49 -4.80
CA LEU A 361 -2.14 -11.19 -4.18
C LEU A 361 -3.16 -10.35 -4.96
N GLN A 362 -3.13 -10.44 -6.30
CA GLN A 362 -4.09 -9.77 -7.17
C GLN A 362 -5.51 -10.33 -6.96
N GLU A 363 -5.67 -11.65 -6.84
CA GLU A 363 -6.95 -12.29 -6.50
C GLU A 363 -7.48 -11.82 -5.13
N HIS A 364 -6.61 -11.73 -4.13
CA HIS A 364 -6.97 -11.18 -2.82
C HIS A 364 -7.42 -9.71 -2.92
N CYS A 365 -6.74 -8.88 -3.71
CA CYS A 365 -7.13 -7.49 -3.92
C CYS A 365 -8.51 -7.38 -4.60
N VAL A 366 -8.77 -8.20 -5.61
CA VAL A 366 -10.08 -8.27 -6.28
C VAL A 366 -11.17 -8.67 -5.27
N THR A 367 -10.91 -9.68 -4.44
CA THR A 367 -11.84 -10.13 -3.39
C THR A 367 -12.10 -9.04 -2.33
N LEU A 368 -11.08 -8.30 -1.92
CA LEU A 368 -11.26 -7.18 -0.99
C LEU A 368 -12.09 -6.04 -1.60
N ASN A 369 -11.89 -5.76 -2.90
CA ASN A 369 -12.70 -4.78 -3.61
C ASN A 369 -14.17 -5.21 -3.68
N THR A 370 -14.47 -6.48 -3.94
CA THR A 370 -15.86 -6.96 -3.95
C THR A 370 -16.51 -6.85 -2.56
N TYR A 371 -15.79 -7.20 -1.49
CA TYR A 371 -16.29 -6.99 -0.12
C TYR A 371 -16.52 -5.51 0.20
N ARG A 372 -15.58 -4.63 -0.15
CA ARG A 372 -15.73 -3.18 0.04
C ARG A 372 -16.97 -2.66 -0.67
N ASP A 373 -17.15 -3.02 -1.93
CA ASP A 373 -18.27 -2.55 -2.73
C ASP A 373 -19.61 -3.11 -2.21
N LEU A 374 -19.61 -4.36 -1.72
CA LEU A 374 -20.76 -4.94 -1.02
C LEU A 374 -21.11 -4.16 0.25
N TYR A 375 -20.12 -3.83 1.08
CA TYR A 375 -20.35 -3.00 2.28
C TYR A 375 -20.90 -1.63 1.91
N TYR A 376 -20.37 -0.99 0.87
CA TYR A 376 -20.84 0.31 0.40
C TYR A 376 -22.32 0.26 -0.04
N ILE A 377 -22.69 -0.79 -0.77
CA ILE A 377 -24.07 -1.06 -1.15
C ILE A 377 -24.96 -1.27 0.08
N GLN A 378 -24.52 -2.10 1.04
CA GLN A 378 -25.29 -2.39 2.26
C GLN A 378 -25.54 -1.13 3.09
N VAL A 379 -24.52 -0.28 3.25
CA VAL A 379 -24.63 0.99 3.99
C VAL A 379 -25.56 1.96 3.26
N THR A 380 -25.45 2.07 1.94
CA THR A 380 -26.31 2.93 1.12
C THR A 380 -27.77 2.50 1.22
N TYR A 381 -28.01 1.19 1.14
CA TYR A 381 -29.35 0.60 1.24
C TYR A 381 -29.93 0.80 2.65
N ALA A 382 -29.16 0.48 3.69
CA ALA A 382 -29.56 0.68 5.09
C ALA A 382 -29.92 2.14 5.37
N SER A 383 -29.10 3.08 4.90
CA SER A 383 -29.36 4.51 5.05
C SER A 383 -30.69 4.91 4.40
N ARG A 384 -30.95 4.47 3.17
CA ARG A 384 -32.20 4.78 2.45
C ARG A 384 -33.45 4.21 3.14
N VAL A 385 -33.41 2.94 3.56
CA VAL A 385 -34.55 2.33 4.29
C VAL A 385 -34.80 3.04 5.60
N MET A 386 -33.75 3.41 6.34
CA MET A 386 -33.89 4.15 7.60
C MET A 386 -34.53 5.53 7.39
N SER A 387 -34.25 6.20 6.26
CA SER A 387 -34.84 7.48 5.86
C SER A 387 -36.31 7.43 5.41
N THR A 388 -36.87 6.24 5.10
CA THR A 388 -38.30 6.12 4.73
C THR A 388 -39.24 6.42 5.92
N LYS A 389 -40.51 6.72 5.69
CA LYS A 389 -41.50 6.88 6.78
C LYS A 389 -42.00 5.50 7.21
N GLY A 390 -41.95 5.19 8.51
CA GLY A 390 -42.39 3.90 9.05
C GLY A 390 -41.84 3.59 10.44
N GLU A 391 -42.40 2.56 11.09
CA GLU A 391 -41.98 2.11 12.42
C GLU A 391 -40.58 1.49 12.39
N ALA A 392 -39.76 1.77 13.41
CA ALA A 392 -38.35 1.37 13.43
C ALA A 392 -38.16 -0.17 13.41
N SER A 393 -39.05 -0.92 14.07
CA SER A 393 -39.05 -2.39 14.08
C SER A 393 -39.21 -2.98 12.68
N GLN A 394 -40.20 -2.49 11.92
CA GLN A 394 -40.50 -2.97 10.57
C GLN A 394 -39.34 -2.70 9.60
N LYS A 395 -38.66 -1.55 9.74
CA LYS A 395 -37.48 -1.22 8.93
C LYS A 395 -36.30 -2.16 9.18
N VAL A 396 -36.07 -2.54 10.44
CA VAL A 396 -35.02 -3.48 10.82
C VAL A 396 -35.31 -4.89 10.28
N ASP A 397 -36.57 -5.32 10.29
CA ASP A 397 -36.99 -6.61 9.72
C ASP A 397 -36.78 -6.66 8.20
N VAL A 398 -37.16 -5.57 7.50
CA VAL A 398 -36.92 -5.42 6.05
C VAL A 398 -35.43 -5.46 5.73
N LEU A 399 -34.60 -4.73 6.49
CA LEU A 399 -33.15 -4.74 6.31
C LEU A 399 -32.56 -6.13 6.54
N SER A 400 -32.98 -6.83 7.59
CA SER A 400 -32.50 -8.16 7.91
C SER A 400 -32.86 -9.19 6.83
N ALA A 401 -34.09 -9.13 6.31
CA ALA A 401 -34.54 -10.01 5.23
C ALA A 401 -33.76 -9.78 3.94
N ILE A 402 -33.48 -8.51 3.62
CA ILE A 402 -32.84 -8.13 2.36
C ILE A 402 -31.33 -8.35 2.40
N LEU A 403 -30.66 -8.07 3.52
CA LEU A 403 -29.25 -8.45 3.73
C LEU A 403 -29.06 -9.97 3.62
N SER A 404 -30.02 -10.76 4.10
CA SER A 404 -30.01 -12.23 3.97
C SER A 404 -30.28 -12.71 2.54
N LYS A 405 -31.04 -11.94 1.74
CA LYS A 405 -31.22 -12.18 0.29
C LYS A 405 -29.91 -11.91 -0.45
N TRP A 406 -29.30 -10.74 -0.26
CA TRP A 406 -28.09 -10.36 -0.98
C TRP A 406 -26.89 -11.24 -0.64
N ARG A 407 -26.77 -11.70 0.61
CA ARG A 407 -25.71 -12.65 1.00
C ARG A 407 -25.77 -13.97 0.20
N ARG A 408 -26.96 -14.44 -0.15
CA ARG A 408 -27.13 -15.64 -0.98
C ARG A 408 -26.86 -15.34 -2.46
N VAL A 409 -27.40 -14.24 -2.97
CA VAL A 409 -27.25 -13.86 -4.38
C VAL A 409 -25.79 -13.59 -4.77
N VAL A 410 -24.97 -13.03 -3.87
CA VAL A 410 -23.54 -12.79 -4.10
C VAL A 410 -22.72 -14.08 -4.24
N ALA A 411 -23.17 -15.18 -3.62
CA ALA A 411 -22.49 -16.46 -3.75
C ALA A 411 -22.77 -17.14 -5.11
N ASP A 412 -23.94 -16.89 -5.68
CA ASP A 412 -24.44 -17.64 -6.84
C ASP A 412 -24.37 -16.87 -8.17
N LYS A 413 -24.07 -15.55 -8.14
CA LYS A 413 -24.14 -14.68 -9.33
C LYS A 413 -22.89 -13.80 -9.53
N PRO A 414 -22.53 -13.47 -10.79
CA PRO A 414 -21.44 -12.55 -11.09
C PRO A 414 -21.73 -11.14 -10.58
N TRP A 415 -20.68 -10.44 -10.12
CA TRP A 415 -20.79 -9.15 -9.43
C TRP A 415 -21.56 -8.07 -10.21
N ALA A 416 -21.36 -7.98 -11.53
CA ALA A 416 -22.06 -7.03 -12.39
C ALA A 416 -23.59 -7.22 -12.37
N GLU A 417 -24.05 -8.47 -12.30
CA GLU A 417 -25.49 -8.77 -12.22
C GLU A 417 -26.05 -8.42 -10.84
N VAL A 418 -25.28 -8.68 -9.77
CA VAL A 418 -25.65 -8.27 -8.40
C VAL A 418 -25.81 -6.76 -8.31
N GLN A 419 -24.87 -5.99 -8.87
CA GLN A 419 -24.94 -4.53 -8.89
C GLN A 419 -26.20 -4.02 -9.59
N ARG A 420 -26.56 -4.60 -10.74
CA ARG A 420 -27.79 -4.27 -11.47
C ARG A 420 -29.05 -4.58 -10.64
N MET A 421 -29.11 -5.77 -10.04
CA MET A 421 -30.26 -6.18 -9.22
C MET A 421 -30.45 -5.28 -7.99
N VAL A 422 -29.35 -4.86 -7.35
CA VAL A 422 -29.39 -3.92 -6.23
C VAL A 422 -29.87 -2.55 -6.69
N ALA A 423 -29.38 -2.05 -7.83
CA ALA A 423 -29.80 -0.76 -8.39
C ALA A 423 -31.31 -0.75 -8.69
N ASP A 424 -31.84 -1.80 -9.31
CA ASP A 424 -33.28 -1.94 -9.60
C ASP A 424 -34.14 -1.97 -8.31
N GLU A 425 -33.68 -2.67 -7.26
CA GLU A 425 -34.39 -2.75 -5.98
C GLU A 425 -34.33 -1.43 -5.19
N ILE A 426 -33.22 -0.71 -5.28
CA ILE A 426 -33.07 0.65 -4.72
C ILE A 426 -34.05 1.61 -5.40
N LEU A 427 -34.16 1.54 -6.73
CA LEU A 427 -35.05 2.40 -7.52
C LEU A 427 -36.54 2.10 -7.21
N ARG A 428 -36.88 0.83 -6.91
CA ARG A 428 -38.20 0.44 -6.38
C ARG A 428 -38.49 0.98 -4.98
N LEU A 429 -37.49 1.09 -4.11
CA LEU A 429 -37.70 1.71 -2.79
C LEU A 429 -37.95 3.21 -2.91
N GLU A 430 -37.28 3.88 -3.86
CA GLU A 430 -37.45 5.31 -4.13
C GLU A 430 -38.83 5.65 -4.69
N SER A 431 -39.48 4.73 -5.41
CA SER A 431 -40.86 4.88 -5.87
C SER A 431 -41.93 4.64 -4.78
N GLY A 432 -41.51 4.47 -3.52
CA GLY A 432 -42.41 4.36 -2.37
C GLY A 432 -43.01 2.96 -2.16
N GLN A 433 -42.57 1.96 -2.93
CA GLN A 433 -42.95 0.56 -2.73
C GLN A 433 -42.00 -0.10 -1.73
N LEU A 434 -42.32 -0.02 -0.43
CA LEU A 434 -41.74 -0.94 0.54
C LEU A 434 -42.29 -2.34 0.24
N SER A 435 -41.44 -3.23 -0.25
CA SER A 435 -41.79 -4.63 -0.47
C SER A 435 -42.36 -5.22 0.83
N SER A 436 -43.65 -5.57 0.84
CA SER A 436 -44.24 -6.30 1.96
C SER A 436 -43.43 -7.57 2.13
N THR A 437 -42.76 -7.72 3.27
CA THR A 437 -42.07 -8.97 3.57
C THR A 437 -43.14 -10.04 3.68
N VAL A 438 -43.39 -10.79 2.60
CA VAL A 438 -44.16 -12.02 2.65
C VAL A 438 -43.40 -12.91 3.59
N ARG A 439 -43.89 -12.96 4.82
CA ARG A 439 -43.55 -13.96 5.82
C ARG A 439 -43.77 -15.29 5.10
N THR A 440 -42.69 -15.96 4.72
CA THR A 440 -42.77 -17.34 4.23
C THR A 440 -43.30 -18.15 5.40
N SER A 441 -44.61 -18.36 5.39
CA SER A 441 -45.29 -19.29 6.27
C SER A 441 -44.56 -20.62 6.11
N ARG A 442 -44.11 -21.17 7.24
CA ARG A 442 -43.76 -22.58 7.34
C ARG A 442 -44.88 -23.38 6.69
N ALA A 443 -44.58 -24.05 5.58
CA ALA A 443 -45.48 -25.03 5.01
C ALA A 443 -45.76 -26.12 6.06
N PRO A 444 -47.02 -26.59 6.21
CA PRO A 444 -47.32 -27.72 7.07
C PRO A 444 -46.64 -28.96 6.47
N ARG A 445 -45.80 -29.63 7.26
CA ARG A 445 -45.35 -30.98 6.92
C ARG A 445 -46.58 -31.89 6.95
N HIS A 446 -47.14 -32.18 5.79
CA HIS A 446 -48.01 -33.33 5.64
C HIS A 446 -47.16 -34.59 5.87
N ARG A 447 -47.41 -35.22 7.01
CA ARG A 447 -46.95 -36.57 7.32
C ARG A 447 -47.75 -37.53 6.42
N GLN A 448 -47.19 -37.93 5.29
CA GLN A 448 -47.65 -39.13 4.61
C GLN A 448 -46.96 -40.32 5.25
N THR A 449 -47.74 -41.05 6.04
CA THR A 449 -47.51 -42.44 6.38
C THR A 449 -47.59 -43.28 5.11
N VAL A 450 -46.48 -43.90 4.71
CA VAL A 450 -46.49 -45.01 3.75
C VAL A 450 -45.79 -46.18 4.44
N ALA A 451 -46.58 -47.23 4.67
CA ALA A 451 -46.12 -48.54 5.11
C ALA A 451 -45.35 -49.24 3.97
N PRO A 452 -44.45 -50.18 4.27
CA PRO A 452 -43.47 -50.69 3.33
C PRO A 452 -44.07 -51.81 2.46
N ASP A 453 -43.57 -51.96 1.23
CA ASP A 453 -43.56 -53.25 0.57
C ASP A 453 -42.22 -53.50 -0.13
N PRO A 454 -41.70 -54.75 -0.12
CA PRO A 454 -40.32 -55.07 -0.40
C PRO A 454 -40.14 -55.69 -1.78
N THR A 455 -39.16 -55.23 -2.56
CA THR A 455 -38.45 -56.08 -3.54
C THR A 455 -37.20 -55.36 -4.05
N ALA A 456 -36.05 -56.01 -3.86
CA ALA A 456 -34.91 -56.15 -4.78
C ALA A 456 -34.30 -54.88 -5.44
N THR A 457 -32.99 -54.66 -5.54
CA THR A 457 -31.78 -55.46 -5.34
C THR A 457 -30.58 -54.52 -5.44
N ASN A 458 -29.49 -54.92 -4.78
CA ASN A 458 -28.14 -54.36 -4.86
C ASN A 458 -27.67 -53.93 -6.26
N THR A 459 -26.99 -52.78 -6.32
CA THR A 459 -25.66 -52.72 -6.94
C THR A 459 -24.81 -51.63 -6.29
N ARG A 460 -23.64 -52.08 -5.87
CA ARG A 460 -22.57 -51.40 -5.17
C ARG A 460 -21.49 -51.18 -6.21
N ASP A 461 -21.01 -49.97 -6.40
CA ASP A 461 -19.68 -49.74 -6.98
C ASP A 461 -19.03 -48.53 -6.31
N SER A 462 -18.03 -48.84 -5.49
CA SER A 462 -16.93 -47.94 -5.14
C SER A 462 -15.96 -47.89 -6.32
N ILE A 463 -15.23 -46.79 -6.50
CA ILE A 463 -13.77 -46.82 -6.66
C ILE A 463 -13.19 -45.41 -6.44
N HIS A 464 -12.09 -45.43 -5.68
CA HIS A 464 -11.14 -44.37 -5.33
C HIS A 464 -10.66 -43.48 -6.48
N ARG A 465 -10.30 -42.24 -6.14
CA ARG A 465 -9.27 -41.48 -6.86
C ARG A 465 -8.14 -41.09 -5.91
N ASN A 466 -6.94 -41.45 -6.33
CA ASN A 466 -5.65 -41.18 -5.71
C ASN A 466 -5.18 -39.76 -6.01
N ASP A 467 -4.51 -39.16 -5.03
CA ASP A 467 -3.58 -38.04 -5.21
C ASP A 467 -2.26 -38.52 -5.84
N PRO A 468 -1.53 -37.64 -6.54
CA PRO A 468 -0.08 -37.73 -6.61
C PRO A 468 0.61 -36.47 -6.05
N ALA A 469 1.85 -36.72 -5.64
CA ALA A 469 2.84 -35.83 -5.03
C ALA A 469 3.30 -34.67 -5.91
#